data_AF-A0A480LI24-F1
#
_entry.id   AF-A0A480LI24-F1
#
_cell.length_a   1.000
_cell.length_b   1.000
_cell.length_c   1.000
_cell.angle_alpha   90.00
_cell.angle_beta   90.00
_cell.angle_gamma   90.00
#
_symmetry.space_group_name_H-M   'P 1'
#
loop_
_entity.id
_entity.type
_entity.pdbx_description
1 polymer ?
#
loop_
_entity_poly.entity_id
_entity_poly.type
_entity_poly.pdbx_seq_one_letter_code
_entity_poly.pdbx_strand_id
1 'polypeptide(L)'
;MPSASASRKSQEKPRDIMDAAEDYAKERYGVSSMIQSQEKPDRVLVRVSDLTVQKADEVVWVRARVHTSRAKGKQCFLVLRQQQFNVQALVAVGDHASKQMVKFAANINKESIVDVEGVVRKVNQKIGSCTQQDVELHVQKIYVISSAEPRLPLQLDDAVRPEVEGEEEGRATVNQDTRLDNRIIDLRTSTSQAVFRLQSGICHLFRENLINKGFVEIQTPKIISAASEGGANVFTVSYFKNNAYLAQSPQLYKQMCICADFEKVFCIGPVFRAEDSNTHRHLTEFVGMDIEMVFNYHYHEVVEEIADTLVQIFKGLQERFQTEIQMVNKQFPCEPFKFLEPTLRLEYCEALAMLREAGIEMGDEEDLSTPNEKLLGRLVKEKYDTDFYILDKYPLAVRPFYTMPDPRNPVSNLILNNLSWGYLYLSPCQLYNGNNDFHSNLQF
;
A
#
# COMPACT_ATOMS: atom_id res chain seq x y z
N MET A 1 -19.79 8.24 85.66
CA MET A 1 -19.41 8.91 84.39
C MET A 1 -17.92 9.21 84.44
N PRO A 2 -17.15 9.14 83.34
CA PRO A 2 -17.28 8.37 82.07
C PRO A 2 -16.07 7.40 81.93
N SER A 3 -15.86 6.53 80.94
CA SER A 3 -16.51 6.13 79.69
C SER A 3 -16.05 4.71 79.35
N ALA A 4 -16.97 3.87 78.88
CA ALA A 4 -16.72 2.51 78.39
C ALA A 4 -16.22 2.51 76.94
N SER A 5 -15.30 1.59 76.61
CA SER A 5 -15.07 1.13 75.23
C SER A 5 -15.15 -0.40 75.20
N ALA A 6 -16.35 -0.90 74.93
CA ALA A 6 -16.61 -2.30 74.67
C ALA A 6 -16.16 -2.64 73.23
N SER A 7 -15.24 -3.59 73.13
CA SER A 7 -14.79 -4.20 71.88
C SER A 7 -15.89 -5.07 71.28
N ARG A 8 -16.64 -4.51 70.31
CA ARG A 8 -17.52 -5.29 69.43
C ARG A 8 -16.69 -5.96 68.34
N LYS A 9 -16.45 -7.27 68.51
CA LYS A 9 -16.12 -8.19 67.41
C LYS A 9 -17.32 -8.23 66.46
N SER A 10 -17.24 -7.53 65.33
CA SER A 10 -18.13 -7.73 64.18
C SER A 10 -17.68 -8.95 63.40
N GLN A 11 -18.58 -9.93 63.31
CA GLN A 11 -18.49 -11.09 62.43
C GLN A 11 -18.46 -10.64 60.97
N GLU A 12 -17.29 -10.61 60.35
CA GLU A 12 -17.19 -10.70 58.89
C GLU A 12 -17.36 -12.17 58.48
N LYS A 13 -18.52 -12.48 57.91
CA LYS A 13 -18.73 -13.72 57.13
C LYS A 13 -17.83 -13.65 55.89
N PRO A 14 -17.02 -14.68 55.57
CA PRO A 14 -16.35 -14.73 54.29
C PRO A 14 -17.40 -14.91 53.20
N ARG A 15 -17.54 -13.91 52.31
CA ARG A 15 -18.38 -13.98 51.11
C ARG A 15 -17.65 -14.55 49.89
N ASP A 16 -16.42 -15.06 50.07
CA ASP A 16 -15.54 -15.48 48.96
C ASP A 16 -15.29 -17.00 48.86
N ILE A 17 -16.20 -17.86 49.35
CA ILE A 17 -16.05 -19.34 49.25
C ILE A 17 -17.21 -19.98 48.48
N MET A 18 -17.78 -19.31 47.48
CA MET A 18 -18.82 -19.89 46.62
C MET A 18 -18.65 -19.49 45.15
N ASP A 19 -17.50 -19.84 44.55
CA ASP A 19 -17.40 -19.97 43.08
C ASP A 19 -16.25 -20.89 42.59
N ALA A 20 -15.68 -21.72 43.47
CA ALA A 20 -14.71 -22.75 43.09
C ALA A 20 -15.43 -24.00 42.56
N ALA A 21 -16.25 -23.85 41.51
CA ALA A 21 -16.43 -24.97 40.59
C ALA A 21 -15.06 -25.16 39.91
N GLU A 22 -14.46 -26.34 40.08
CA GLU A 22 -13.19 -26.72 39.47
C GLU A 22 -13.19 -26.32 37.98
N ASP A 23 -12.24 -25.48 37.58
CA ASP A 23 -12.14 -25.02 36.19
C ASP A 23 -11.66 -26.17 35.30
N TYR A 24 -12.62 -26.97 34.82
CA TYR A 24 -12.37 -28.14 33.99
C TYR A 24 -11.74 -27.82 32.63
N ALA A 25 -11.70 -26.55 32.22
CA ALA A 25 -11.10 -26.10 30.98
C ALA A 25 -9.73 -25.44 31.16
N LYS A 26 -9.12 -25.50 32.37
CA LYS A 26 -7.87 -24.81 32.70
C LYS A 26 -6.73 -25.07 31.71
N GLU A 27 -6.60 -26.29 31.19
CA GLU A 27 -5.56 -26.64 30.22
C GLU A 27 -5.86 -26.18 28.79
N ARG A 28 -7.06 -25.65 28.52
CA ARG A 28 -7.54 -25.25 27.18
C ARG A 28 -7.38 -23.76 26.89
N TYR A 29 -6.96 -22.97 27.87
CA TYR A 29 -6.72 -21.56 27.66
C TYR A 29 -5.58 -21.03 28.53
N GLY A 30 -5.03 -19.89 28.15
CA GLY A 30 -4.03 -19.21 28.96
C GLY A 30 -3.06 -18.39 28.13
N VAL A 31 -2.01 -17.92 28.78
CA VAL A 31 -0.88 -17.26 28.11
C VAL A 31 0.19 -18.32 27.92
N SER A 32 0.56 -18.59 26.67
CA SER A 32 1.63 -19.55 26.39
C SER A 32 2.98 -18.96 26.76
N SER A 33 3.97 -19.82 27.03
CA SER A 33 5.36 -19.38 27.16
C SER A 33 5.85 -18.72 25.88
N MET A 34 6.85 -17.84 26.02
CA MET A 34 7.47 -17.16 24.89
C MET A 34 8.08 -18.20 23.93
N ILE A 35 7.69 -18.12 22.65
CA ILE A 35 8.21 -18.98 21.60
C ILE A 35 9.66 -18.60 21.33
N GLN A 36 10.59 -19.46 21.74
CA GLN A 36 12.03 -19.38 21.44
C GLN A 36 12.50 -20.66 20.70
N SER A 37 11.61 -21.25 19.88
CA SER A 37 11.86 -22.47 19.12
C SER A 37 12.20 -23.71 19.97
N GLN A 38 11.64 -23.80 21.18
CA GLN A 38 11.87 -24.94 22.10
C GLN A 38 11.14 -26.22 21.64
N GLU A 39 10.06 -26.08 20.87
CA GLU A 39 9.25 -27.18 20.37
C GLU A 39 8.92 -27.03 18.88
N LYS A 40 8.67 -28.16 18.23
CA LYS A 40 8.17 -28.26 16.84
C LYS A 40 6.88 -29.10 16.85
N PRO A 41 5.76 -28.54 17.33
CA PRO A 41 4.51 -29.28 17.38
C PRO A 41 4.09 -29.70 15.98
N ASP A 42 3.61 -30.94 15.83
CA ASP A 42 3.01 -31.43 14.59
C ASP A 42 1.57 -30.86 14.46
N ARG A 43 1.51 -29.54 14.24
CA ARG A 43 0.28 -28.74 14.20
C ARG A 43 0.28 -27.92 12.91
N VAL A 44 -0.77 -28.09 12.12
CA VAL A 44 -0.99 -27.28 10.92
C VAL A 44 -1.83 -26.06 11.25
N LEU A 45 -1.25 -24.87 11.09
CA LEU A 45 -1.96 -23.60 11.23
C LEU A 45 -2.63 -23.22 9.90
N VAL A 46 -3.95 -23.31 9.85
CA VAL A 46 -4.77 -22.93 8.69
C VAL A 46 -4.85 -21.39 8.62
N ARG A 47 -4.81 -20.84 7.39
CA ARG A 47 -4.99 -19.39 7.19
C ARG A 47 -6.46 -19.02 7.35
N VAL A 48 -6.72 -17.82 7.84
CA VAL A 48 -8.09 -17.30 7.98
C VAL A 48 -8.80 -17.20 6.63
N SER A 49 -8.06 -16.89 5.56
CA SER A 49 -8.58 -16.88 4.18
C SER A 49 -9.15 -18.22 3.71
N ASP A 50 -8.68 -19.32 4.30
CA ASP A 50 -9.01 -20.67 3.85
C ASP A 50 -10.18 -21.27 4.65
N LEU A 51 -10.66 -20.54 5.68
CA LEU A 51 -11.80 -20.93 6.52
C LEU A 51 -13.12 -20.68 5.79
N THR A 52 -13.40 -21.57 4.86
CA THR A 52 -14.56 -21.55 3.98
C THR A 52 -15.51 -22.72 4.30
N VAL A 53 -16.65 -22.80 3.62
CA VAL A 53 -17.64 -23.88 3.81
C VAL A 53 -17.04 -25.26 3.52
N GLN A 54 -16.00 -25.34 2.68
CA GLN A 54 -15.29 -26.57 2.37
C GLN A 54 -14.61 -27.20 3.58
N LYS A 55 -14.30 -26.40 4.61
CA LYS A 55 -13.73 -26.86 5.88
C LYS A 55 -14.76 -27.04 6.98
N ALA A 56 -16.06 -27.01 6.67
CA ALA A 56 -17.11 -27.16 7.67
C ALA A 56 -16.96 -28.48 8.43
N ASP A 57 -17.20 -28.41 9.74
CA ASP A 57 -17.11 -29.48 10.72
C ASP A 57 -15.70 -30.05 10.95
N GLU A 58 -14.66 -29.47 10.35
CA GLU A 58 -13.25 -29.78 10.65
C GLU A 58 -12.76 -29.08 11.92
N VAL A 59 -11.94 -29.78 12.71
CA VAL A 59 -11.14 -29.18 13.79
C VAL A 59 -9.88 -28.60 13.17
N VAL A 60 -9.66 -27.30 13.35
CA VAL A 60 -8.52 -26.58 12.79
C VAL A 60 -7.79 -25.77 13.85
N TRP A 61 -6.49 -25.55 13.63
CA TRP A 61 -5.72 -24.55 14.36
C TRP A 61 -5.52 -23.30 13.53
N VAL A 62 -5.69 -22.13 14.15
CA VAL A 62 -5.54 -20.83 13.51
C VAL A 62 -4.69 -19.93 14.40
N ARG A 63 -3.72 -19.23 13.80
CA ARG A 63 -2.98 -18.15 14.45
C ARG A 63 -3.41 -16.80 13.90
N ALA A 64 -4.03 -15.98 14.74
CA ALA A 64 -4.63 -14.71 14.36
C ALA A 64 -4.51 -13.65 15.45
N ARG A 65 -4.78 -12.39 15.11
CA ARG A 65 -4.95 -11.30 16.07
C ARG A 65 -6.39 -11.23 16.55
N VAL A 66 -6.59 -10.90 17.82
CA VAL A 66 -7.92 -10.53 18.33
C VAL A 66 -8.22 -9.10 17.92
N HIS A 67 -9.09 -8.91 16.92
CA HIS A 67 -9.51 -7.59 16.44
C HIS A 67 -10.48 -6.94 17.45
N THR A 68 -11.51 -7.68 17.83
CA THR A 68 -12.47 -7.31 18.87
C THR A 68 -12.89 -8.54 19.66
N SER A 69 -13.32 -8.32 20.90
CA SER A 69 -13.92 -9.32 21.78
C SER A 69 -15.18 -8.74 22.44
N ARG A 70 -16.26 -9.52 22.47
CA ARG A 70 -17.54 -9.12 23.08
C ARG A 70 -18.13 -10.29 23.85
N ALA A 71 -18.20 -10.15 25.17
CA ALA A 71 -18.88 -11.11 26.04
C ALA A 71 -20.38 -10.78 26.19
N LYS A 72 -21.20 -11.83 26.23
CA LYS A 72 -22.64 -11.75 26.55
C LYS A 72 -23.04 -13.00 27.34
N GLY A 73 -23.13 -12.86 28.67
CA GLY A 73 -23.54 -13.95 29.56
C GLY A 73 -22.59 -15.14 29.50
N LYS A 74 -23.04 -16.27 28.95
CA LYS A 74 -22.28 -17.53 28.82
C LYS A 74 -21.48 -17.65 27.52
N GLN A 75 -21.39 -16.58 26.73
CA GLN A 75 -20.75 -16.57 25.43
C GLN A 75 -19.76 -15.41 25.31
N CYS A 76 -18.67 -15.61 24.57
CA CYS A 76 -17.76 -14.57 24.12
C CYS A 76 -17.53 -14.73 22.61
N PHE A 77 -17.82 -13.66 21.86
CA PHE A 77 -17.57 -13.58 20.44
C PHE A 77 -16.27 -12.82 20.23
N LEU A 78 -15.34 -13.36 19.46
CA LEU A 78 -14.12 -12.70 19.03
C LEU A 78 -14.14 -12.54 17.52
N VAL A 79 -13.56 -11.46 17.02
CA VAL A 79 -13.20 -11.36 15.60
C VAL A 79 -11.71 -11.65 15.50
N LEU A 80 -11.37 -12.77 14.87
CA LEU A 80 -9.99 -13.18 14.63
C LEU A 80 -9.54 -12.67 13.27
N ARG A 81 -8.48 -11.87 13.25
CA ARG A 81 -7.97 -11.22 12.05
C ARG A 81 -6.58 -11.73 11.70
N GLN A 82 -6.37 -12.07 10.45
CA GLN A 82 -5.07 -12.39 9.88
C GLN A 82 -4.90 -11.58 8.60
N GLN A 83 -3.98 -10.61 8.64
CA GLN A 83 -3.78 -9.63 7.57
C GLN A 83 -5.10 -8.86 7.29
N GLN A 84 -5.57 -8.91 6.04
CA GLN A 84 -6.81 -8.26 5.57
C GLN A 84 -8.05 -9.15 5.69
N PHE A 85 -7.90 -10.40 6.16
CA PHE A 85 -9.01 -11.34 6.36
C PHE A 85 -9.35 -11.46 7.84
N ASN A 86 -10.62 -11.69 8.13
CA ASN A 86 -11.14 -11.97 9.46
C ASN A 86 -12.31 -12.97 9.46
N VAL A 87 -12.49 -13.62 10.60
CA VAL A 87 -13.54 -14.62 10.88
C VAL A 87 -14.07 -14.44 12.29
N GLN A 88 -15.34 -14.71 12.51
CA GLN A 88 -15.92 -14.75 13.84
C GLN A 88 -15.53 -16.05 14.56
N ALA A 89 -15.17 -15.95 15.83
CA ALA A 89 -14.95 -17.07 16.72
C ALA A 89 -15.89 -16.98 17.93
N LEU A 90 -16.42 -18.11 18.37
CA LEU A 90 -17.35 -18.21 19.50
C LEU A 90 -16.76 -19.11 20.59
N VAL A 91 -16.62 -18.56 21.79
CA VAL A 91 -16.36 -19.31 23.02
C VAL A 91 -17.67 -19.36 23.82
N ALA A 92 -18.25 -20.55 24.00
CA ALA A 92 -19.51 -20.73 24.72
C ALA A 92 -19.37 -21.76 25.84
N VAL A 93 -19.94 -21.46 27.02
CA VAL A 93 -19.90 -22.41 28.15
C VAL A 93 -20.58 -23.72 27.75
N GLY A 94 -19.88 -24.83 27.90
CA GLY A 94 -20.34 -26.18 27.52
C GLY A 94 -19.20 -27.19 27.66
N ASP A 95 -19.24 -28.28 26.90
CA ASP A 95 -18.28 -29.39 27.02
C ASP A 95 -16.82 -28.96 26.81
N HIS A 96 -16.61 -27.90 26.00
CA HIS A 96 -15.29 -27.43 25.63
C HIS A 96 -14.74 -26.29 26.49
N ALA A 97 -15.60 -25.38 26.97
CA ALA A 97 -15.18 -24.15 27.62
C ALA A 97 -15.94 -23.90 28.94
N SER A 98 -15.19 -23.55 29.99
CA SER A 98 -15.73 -23.15 31.29
C SER A 98 -16.14 -21.67 31.32
N LYS A 99 -16.81 -21.22 32.40
CA LYS A 99 -17.10 -19.79 32.61
C LYS A 99 -15.80 -18.96 32.69
N GLN A 100 -14.75 -19.54 33.26
CA GLN A 100 -13.43 -18.93 33.41
C GLN A 100 -12.75 -18.75 32.06
N MET A 101 -12.85 -19.74 31.15
CA MET A 101 -12.35 -19.62 29.77
C MET A 101 -13.07 -18.51 28.99
N VAL A 102 -14.40 -18.41 29.12
CA VAL A 102 -15.18 -17.32 28.48
C VAL A 102 -14.75 -15.95 29.03
N LYS A 103 -14.54 -15.83 30.34
CA LYS A 103 -14.04 -14.61 30.99
C LYS A 103 -12.62 -14.27 30.53
N PHE A 104 -11.74 -15.26 30.40
CA PHE A 104 -10.39 -15.09 29.88
C PHE A 104 -10.42 -14.55 28.46
N ALA A 105 -11.17 -15.19 27.55
CA ALA A 105 -11.29 -14.78 26.16
C ALA A 105 -11.80 -13.34 26.01
N ALA A 106 -12.74 -12.92 26.86
CA ALA A 106 -13.26 -11.56 26.89
C ALA A 106 -12.22 -10.52 27.34
N ASN A 107 -11.27 -10.92 28.18
CA ASN A 107 -10.21 -10.06 28.73
C ASN A 107 -8.92 -10.06 27.91
N ILE A 108 -8.87 -10.78 26.78
CA ILE A 108 -7.72 -10.70 25.87
C ILE A 108 -7.71 -9.29 25.26
N ASN A 109 -6.62 -8.57 25.47
CA ASN A 109 -6.43 -7.23 24.91
C ASN A 109 -6.51 -7.28 23.38
N LYS A 110 -7.14 -6.27 22.77
CA LYS A 110 -7.15 -6.08 21.32
C LYS A 110 -5.72 -6.14 20.77
N GLU A 111 -5.58 -6.65 19.56
CA GLU A 111 -4.32 -6.86 18.84
C GLU A 111 -3.39 -7.95 19.41
N SER A 112 -3.74 -8.61 20.53
CA SER A 112 -2.99 -9.79 20.99
C SER A 112 -3.04 -10.90 19.93
N ILE A 113 -1.94 -11.62 19.76
CA ILE A 113 -1.87 -12.77 18.85
C ILE A 113 -2.23 -14.03 19.65
N VAL A 114 -3.13 -14.82 19.09
CA VAL A 114 -3.65 -16.04 19.70
C VAL A 114 -3.52 -17.24 18.78
N ASP A 115 -3.25 -18.39 19.36
CA ASP A 115 -3.46 -19.70 18.75
C ASP A 115 -4.81 -20.24 19.20
N VAL A 116 -5.67 -20.58 18.24
CA VAL A 116 -7.04 -21.02 18.47
C VAL A 116 -7.23 -22.37 17.83
N GLU A 117 -7.62 -23.37 18.63
CA GLU A 117 -8.15 -24.64 18.14
C GLU A 117 -9.68 -24.55 18.17
N GLY A 118 -10.34 -24.87 17.07
CA GLY A 118 -11.80 -24.85 17.03
C GLY A 118 -12.38 -25.61 15.85
N VAL A 119 -13.69 -25.81 15.89
CA VAL A 119 -14.46 -26.46 14.83
C VAL A 119 -15.06 -25.40 13.92
N VAL A 120 -14.83 -25.48 12.62
CA VAL A 120 -15.48 -24.59 11.65
C VAL A 120 -16.95 -25.00 11.55
N ARG A 121 -17.89 -24.07 11.75
CA ARG A 121 -19.33 -24.34 11.63
C ARG A 121 -19.95 -23.39 10.61
N LYS A 122 -20.81 -23.94 9.75
CA LYS A 122 -21.60 -23.14 8.82
C LYS A 122 -22.61 -22.28 9.60
N VAL A 123 -22.76 -21.02 9.20
CA VAL A 123 -23.77 -20.13 9.79
C VAL A 123 -25.04 -20.10 8.93
N ASN A 124 -26.18 -19.92 9.60
CA ASN A 124 -27.48 -19.79 8.92
C ASN A 124 -27.68 -18.39 8.31
N GLN A 125 -27.05 -17.38 8.89
CA GLN A 125 -27.08 -15.98 8.44
C GLN A 125 -25.65 -15.49 8.26
N LYS A 126 -25.39 -14.81 7.14
CA LYS A 126 -24.07 -14.30 6.82
C LYS A 126 -23.59 -13.29 7.86
N ILE A 127 -22.34 -13.44 8.30
CA ILE A 127 -21.71 -12.51 9.25
C ILE A 127 -21.12 -11.34 8.46
N GLY A 128 -21.94 -10.32 8.18
CA GLY A 128 -21.56 -9.19 7.32
C GLY A 128 -20.35 -8.36 7.80
N SER A 129 -19.99 -8.44 9.09
CA SER A 129 -18.81 -7.79 9.65
C SER A 129 -17.48 -8.52 9.36
N CYS A 130 -17.55 -9.74 8.84
CA CYS A 130 -16.38 -10.56 8.56
C CYS A 130 -16.15 -10.78 7.05
N THR A 131 -14.92 -11.11 6.67
CA THR A 131 -14.59 -11.56 5.32
C THR A 131 -15.03 -13.00 5.10
N GLN A 132 -14.87 -13.86 6.12
CA GLN A 132 -15.42 -15.21 6.12
C GLN A 132 -16.85 -15.13 6.66
N GLN A 133 -17.82 -15.00 5.76
CA GLN A 133 -19.21 -14.71 6.12
C GLN A 133 -20.07 -15.95 6.33
N ASP A 134 -19.71 -17.05 5.68
CA ASP A 134 -20.52 -18.27 5.60
C ASP A 134 -20.22 -19.28 6.71
N VAL A 135 -19.18 -19.02 7.51
CA VAL A 135 -18.76 -19.87 8.63
C VAL A 135 -18.33 -19.06 9.85
N GLU A 136 -18.36 -19.69 11.03
CA GLU A 136 -17.74 -19.20 12.25
C GLU A 136 -16.90 -20.31 12.91
N LEU A 137 -15.97 -19.95 13.79
CA LEU A 137 -15.08 -20.89 14.49
C LEU A 137 -15.58 -21.14 15.92
N HIS A 138 -16.03 -22.36 16.22
CA HIS A 138 -16.42 -22.77 17.57
C HIS A 138 -15.17 -23.18 18.35
N VAL A 139 -14.75 -22.32 19.28
CA VAL A 139 -13.46 -22.43 19.96
C VAL A 139 -13.46 -23.56 20.98
N GLN A 140 -12.44 -24.42 20.88
CA GLN A 140 -12.15 -25.48 21.84
C GLN A 140 -10.95 -25.14 22.73
N LYS A 141 -9.92 -24.47 22.17
CA LYS A 141 -8.77 -23.97 22.92
C LYS A 141 -8.34 -22.58 22.44
N ILE A 142 -7.84 -21.74 23.33
CA ILE A 142 -7.32 -20.41 23.00
C ILE A 142 -6.12 -20.03 23.87
N TYR A 143 -4.96 -19.85 23.24
CA TYR A 143 -3.73 -19.45 23.93
C TYR A 143 -3.23 -18.12 23.39
N VAL A 144 -2.95 -17.17 24.28
CA VAL A 144 -2.29 -15.92 23.92
C VAL A 144 -0.80 -16.20 23.74
N ILE A 145 -0.32 -16.10 22.51
CA ILE A 145 1.10 -16.30 22.17
C ILE A 145 1.91 -15.01 22.26
N SER A 146 1.25 -13.86 22.10
CA SER A 146 1.84 -12.54 22.25
C SER A 146 0.76 -11.60 22.74
N SER A 147 0.85 -11.20 24.01
CA SER A 147 -0.09 -10.26 24.60
C SER A 147 0.22 -8.84 24.13
N ALA A 148 -0.80 -8.14 23.64
CA ALA A 148 -0.71 -6.71 23.38
C ALA A 148 -0.92 -5.90 24.66
N GLU A 149 -0.39 -4.69 24.68
CA GLU A 149 -0.75 -3.70 25.70
C GLU A 149 -2.23 -3.31 25.58
N PRO A 150 -2.92 -3.02 26.70
CA PRO A 150 -4.36 -2.73 26.68
C PRO A 150 -4.69 -1.41 25.97
N ARG A 151 -3.76 -0.45 25.98
CA ARG A 151 -3.93 0.85 25.33
C ARG A 151 -3.13 0.86 24.04
N LEU A 152 -3.83 1.03 22.92
CA LEU A 152 -3.23 1.21 21.60
C LEU A 152 -3.14 2.71 21.29
N PRO A 153 -2.08 3.16 20.57
CA PRO A 153 -1.93 4.57 20.21
C PRO A 153 -3.00 5.05 19.21
N LEU A 154 -3.57 4.13 18.42
CA LEU A 154 -4.74 4.37 17.58
C LEU A 154 -5.63 3.12 17.56
N GLN A 155 -6.92 3.30 17.32
CA GLN A 155 -7.85 2.19 17.10
C GLN A 155 -7.91 1.87 15.61
N LEU A 156 -7.85 0.58 15.26
CA LEU A 156 -7.94 0.14 13.87
C LEU A 156 -9.29 0.51 13.22
N ASP A 157 -10.38 0.39 13.97
CA ASP A 157 -11.73 0.70 13.47
C ASP A 157 -11.90 2.19 13.10
N ASP A 158 -11.19 3.08 13.79
CA ASP A 158 -11.19 4.51 13.48
C ASP A 158 -10.30 4.83 12.27
N ALA A 159 -9.25 4.03 12.04
CA ALA A 159 -8.32 4.19 10.92
C ALA A 159 -8.80 3.58 9.59
N VAL A 160 -9.80 2.68 9.62
CA VAL A 160 -10.42 2.09 8.41
C VAL A 160 -11.77 2.69 8.05
N ARG A 161 -12.22 3.70 8.79
CA ARG A 161 -13.48 4.37 8.53
C ARG A 161 -13.45 5.00 7.13
N PRO A 162 -14.49 4.80 6.30
CA PRO A 162 -14.55 5.43 4.99
C PRO A 162 -14.55 6.96 5.10
N GLU A 163 -13.80 7.61 4.22
CA GLU A 163 -13.79 9.07 4.09
C GLU A 163 -14.92 9.47 3.13
N VAL A 164 -16.17 9.43 3.61
CA VAL A 164 -17.33 9.89 2.82
C VAL A 164 -17.68 11.30 3.26
N GLU A 165 -17.93 12.19 2.30
CA GLU A 165 -18.50 13.51 2.54
C GLU A 165 -19.90 13.37 3.16
N GLY A 166 -20.07 13.93 4.35
CA GLY A 166 -21.24 13.70 5.20
C GLY A 166 -20.82 13.00 6.48
N GLU A 167 -20.25 13.77 7.39
CA GLU A 167 -19.92 13.33 8.75
C GLU A 167 -21.10 12.54 9.33
N GLU A 168 -20.91 11.26 9.63
CA GLU A 168 -21.66 10.67 10.73
C GLU A 168 -21.21 11.41 11.99
N GLU A 169 -21.86 12.55 12.28
CA GLU A 169 -21.56 13.45 13.39
C GLU A 169 -21.26 12.63 14.66
N GLY A 170 -20.02 12.73 15.16
CA GLY A 170 -19.61 12.17 16.45
C GLY A 170 -18.75 10.90 16.44
N ARG A 171 -18.24 10.43 15.29
CA ARG A 171 -17.29 9.31 15.25
C ARG A 171 -15.88 9.77 14.89
N ALA A 172 -14.89 9.35 15.69
CA ALA A 172 -13.49 9.72 15.50
C ALA A 172 -12.90 9.11 14.22
N THR A 173 -12.07 9.89 13.54
CA THR A 173 -11.12 9.47 12.49
C THR A 173 -9.69 9.77 12.97
N VAL A 174 -8.70 9.08 12.42
CA VAL A 174 -7.29 9.27 12.80
C VAL A 174 -6.59 10.11 11.74
N ASN A 175 -5.99 11.25 12.14
CA ASN A 175 -5.25 12.10 11.22
C ASN A 175 -3.99 11.41 10.67
N GLN A 176 -3.48 11.89 9.54
CA GLN A 176 -2.36 11.26 8.83
C GLN A 176 -1.09 11.20 9.68
N ASP A 177 -0.74 12.27 10.39
CA ASP A 177 0.47 12.33 11.22
C ASP A 177 0.47 11.26 12.32
N THR A 178 -0.65 11.11 13.05
CA THR A 178 -0.75 10.06 14.09
C THR A 178 -0.60 8.66 13.50
N ARG A 179 -1.12 8.45 12.28
CA ARG A 179 -0.98 7.17 11.55
C ARG A 179 0.47 6.91 11.15
N LEU A 180 1.20 7.94 10.74
CA LEU A 180 2.63 7.84 10.36
C LEU A 180 3.53 7.65 11.59
N ASP A 181 3.28 8.36 12.69
CA ASP A 181 3.99 8.17 13.96
C ASP A 181 3.80 6.75 14.52
N ASN A 182 2.65 6.14 14.24
CA ASN A 182 2.28 4.80 14.67
C ASN A 182 2.14 3.82 13.50
N ARG A 183 3.01 3.96 12.48
CA ARG A 183 2.90 3.25 11.20
C ARG A 183 2.77 1.74 11.33
N ILE A 184 3.39 1.14 12.36
CA ILE A 184 3.30 -0.32 12.61
C ILE A 184 1.85 -0.76 12.87
N ILE A 185 1.04 0.04 13.57
CA ILE A 185 -0.37 -0.27 13.83
C ILE A 185 -1.21 0.06 12.60
N ASP A 186 -0.97 1.21 11.98
CA ASP A 186 -1.70 1.62 10.77
C ASP A 186 -1.53 0.63 9.62
N LEU A 187 -0.33 0.08 9.42
CA LEU A 187 -0.05 -0.94 8.41
C LEU A 187 -0.85 -2.23 8.63
N ARG A 188 -1.47 -2.44 9.80
CA ARG A 188 -2.32 -3.61 10.06
C ARG A 188 -3.76 -3.41 9.59
N THR A 189 -4.17 -2.19 9.25
CA THR A 189 -5.48 -1.94 8.64
C THR A 189 -5.63 -2.74 7.35
N SER A 190 -6.85 -3.17 7.04
CA SER A 190 -7.12 -3.91 5.81
C SER A 190 -6.74 -3.11 4.56
N THR A 191 -6.99 -1.80 4.60
CA THR A 191 -6.67 -0.87 3.51
C THR A 191 -5.17 -0.71 3.32
N SER A 192 -4.38 -0.43 4.36
CA SER A 192 -2.92 -0.35 4.21
C SER A 192 -2.32 -1.69 3.76
N GLN A 193 -2.81 -2.83 4.29
CA GLN A 193 -2.39 -4.15 3.81
C GLN A 193 -2.66 -4.35 2.31
N ALA A 194 -3.81 -3.91 1.81
CA ALA A 194 -4.18 -4.00 0.40
C ALA A 194 -3.35 -3.05 -0.47
N VAL A 195 -3.17 -1.78 -0.07
CA VAL A 195 -2.35 -0.79 -0.79
C VAL A 195 -0.92 -1.30 -1.00
N PHE A 196 -0.27 -1.84 0.03
CA PHE A 196 1.11 -2.33 -0.10
C PHE A 196 1.22 -3.64 -0.88
N ARG A 197 0.17 -4.47 -0.92
CA ARG A 197 0.11 -5.63 -1.84
C ARG A 197 -0.05 -5.20 -3.29
N LEU A 198 -0.90 -4.20 -3.56
CA LEU A 198 -1.02 -3.59 -4.88
C LEU A 198 0.30 -2.97 -5.33
N GLN A 199 0.98 -2.23 -4.45
CA GLN A 199 2.31 -1.68 -4.72
C GLN A 199 3.32 -2.78 -5.06
N SER A 200 3.33 -3.89 -4.32
CA SER A 200 4.16 -5.05 -4.63
C SER A 200 3.79 -5.68 -5.98
N GLY A 201 2.49 -5.77 -6.29
CA GLY A 201 1.96 -6.23 -7.57
C GLY A 201 2.41 -5.38 -8.75
N ILE A 202 2.39 -4.06 -8.62
CA ILE A 202 2.91 -3.12 -9.63
C ILE A 202 4.38 -3.43 -9.95
N CYS A 203 5.23 -3.49 -8.93
CA CYS A 203 6.65 -3.81 -9.10
C CYS A 203 6.89 -5.20 -9.70
N HIS A 204 6.03 -6.17 -9.38
CA HIS A 204 6.12 -7.52 -9.93
C HIS A 204 5.72 -7.55 -11.42
N LEU A 205 4.57 -6.96 -11.77
CA LEU A 205 4.06 -6.90 -13.14
C LEU A 205 4.99 -6.09 -14.06
N PHE A 206 5.58 -5.00 -13.56
CA PHE A 206 6.60 -4.24 -14.26
C PHE A 206 7.81 -5.12 -14.62
N ARG A 207 8.35 -5.86 -13.64
CA ARG A 207 9.47 -6.79 -13.88
C ARG A 207 9.08 -7.92 -14.83
N GLU A 208 7.96 -8.58 -14.57
CA GLU A 208 7.46 -9.70 -15.36
C GLU A 208 7.32 -9.31 -16.83
N ASN A 209 6.68 -8.17 -17.11
CA ASN A 209 6.47 -7.70 -18.48
C ASN A 209 7.80 -7.40 -19.20
N LEU A 210 8.69 -6.63 -18.57
CA LEU A 210 9.94 -6.23 -19.20
C LEU A 210 10.90 -7.41 -19.39
N ILE A 211 10.99 -8.32 -18.41
CA ILE A 211 11.79 -9.54 -18.54
C ILE A 211 11.29 -10.40 -19.70
N ASN A 212 9.97 -10.56 -19.85
CA ASN A 212 9.38 -11.31 -20.96
C ASN A 212 9.67 -10.69 -22.33
N LYS A 213 10.00 -9.39 -22.38
CA LYS A 213 10.38 -8.65 -23.60
C LYS A 213 11.90 -8.50 -23.79
N GLY A 214 12.67 -9.23 -22.99
CA GLY A 214 14.12 -9.30 -23.10
C GLY A 214 14.89 -8.16 -22.44
N PHE A 215 14.27 -7.39 -21.54
CA PHE A 215 14.99 -6.39 -20.76
C PHE A 215 15.86 -7.03 -19.66
N VAL A 216 16.96 -6.35 -19.32
CA VAL A 216 17.88 -6.73 -18.25
C VAL A 216 17.69 -5.81 -17.03
N GLU A 217 17.46 -6.39 -15.85
CA GLU A 217 17.44 -5.63 -14.59
C GLU A 217 18.86 -5.19 -14.21
N ILE A 218 19.07 -3.90 -13.99
CA ILE A 218 20.36 -3.33 -13.56
C ILE A 218 20.30 -2.73 -12.15
N GLN A 219 21.45 -2.66 -11.48
CA GLN A 219 21.60 -2.08 -10.15
C GLN A 219 22.59 -0.93 -10.19
N THR A 220 22.07 0.31 -10.22
CA THR A 220 22.88 1.53 -10.33
C THR A 220 23.27 2.04 -8.94
N PRO A 221 24.49 2.58 -8.75
CA PRO A 221 24.88 3.18 -7.47
C PRO A 221 24.01 4.41 -7.15
N LYS A 222 23.74 4.62 -5.86
CA LYS A 222 22.90 5.72 -5.36
C LYS A 222 23.70 6.81 -4.66
N ILE A 223 24.97 6.54 -4.37
CA ILE A 223 25.96 7.51 -3.88
C ILE A 223 26.86 7.85 -5.06
N ILE A 224 26.94 9.13 -5.41
CA ILE A 224 27.68 9.65 -6.57
C ILE A 224 28.66 10.73 -6.15
N SER A 225 29.74 10.90 -6.91
CA SER A 225 30.83 11.83 -6.57
C SER A 225 30.54 13.29 -6.86
N ALA A 226 29.55 13.56 -7.72
CA ALA A 226 29.12 14.91 -8.11
C ALA A 226 27.61 14.92 -8.37
N ALA A 227 26.99 16.10 -8.35
CA ALA A 227 25.59 16.24 -8.73
C ALA A 227 25.36 15.77 -10.18
N SER A 228 24.36 14.92 -10.39
CA SER A 228 24.08 14.26 -11.67
C SER A 228 23.37 15.16 -12.70
N GLU A 229 22.58 16.13 -12.24
CA GLU A 229 21.79 17.04 -13.08
C GLU A 229 22.04 18.47 -12.58
N GLY A 230 22.50 19.36 -13.46
CA GLY A 230 22.77 20.75 -13.11
C GLY A 230 21.48 21.47 -12.67
N GLY A 231 21.55 22.26 -11.60
CA GLY A 231 20.46 23.17 -11.19
C GLY A 231 19.51 22.67 -10.11
N ALA A 232 19.54 21.39 -9.71
CA ALA A 232 18.65 20.87 -8.68
C ALA A 232 19.37 20.64 -7.33
N ASN A 233 18.68 20.87 -6.22
CA ASN A 233 19.19 20.57 -4.89
C ASN A 233 19.50 19.07 -4.77
N VAL A 234 20.70 18.73 -4.29
CA VAL A 234 21.13 17.34 -4.03
C VAL A 234 21.40 17.13 -2.55
N PHE A 235 21.04 15.96 -2.02
CA PHE A 235 21.44 15.60 -0.67
C PHE A 235 22.93 15.30 -0.62
N THR A 236 23.65 16.01 0.24
CA THR A 236 25.08 15.79 0.49
C THR A 236 25.26 14.80 1.64
N VAL A 237 26.11 13.79 1.43
CA VAL A 237 26.48 12.80 2.44
C VAL A 237 27.97 12.88 2.71
N SER A 238 28.34 12.79 3.99
CA SER A 238 29.75 12.66 4.38
C SER A 238 30.25 11.27 3.99
N TYR A 239 31.28 11.22 3.13
CA TYR A 239 31.83 9.98 2.60
C TYR A 239 33.34 9.91 2.88
N PHE A 240 33.66 9.36 4.04
CA PHE A 240 35.01 9.33 4.60
C PHE A 240 35.60 10.74 4.77
N LYS A 241 36.60 11.09 3.96
CA LYS A 241 37.26 12.40 3.98
C LYS A 241 36.72 13.36 2.90
N ASN A 242 35.77 12.89 2.09
CA ASN A 242 35.21 13.62 0.96
C ASN A 242 33.69 13.76 1.13
N ASN A 243 33.09 14.60 0.30
CA ASN A 243 31.65 14.63 0.12
C ASN A 243 31.25 13.66 -0.99
N ALA A 244 30.08 13.06 -0.84
CA ALA A 244 29.35 12.42 -1.93
C ALA A 244 27.91 12.92 -1.92
N TYR A 245 27.13 12.53 -2.91
CA TYR A 245 25.76 13.01 -3.10
C TYR A 245 24.82 11.83 -3.37
N LEU A 246 23.55 11.97 -3.02
CA LEU A 246 22.54 10.99 -3.40
C LEU A 246 22.03 11.27 -4.82
N ALA A 247 21.94 10.21 -5.63
CA ALA A 247 21.52 10.29 -7.02
C ALA A 247 20.03 10.69 -7.15
N GLN A 248 19.76 11.74 -7.92
CA GLN A 248 18.39 12.22 -8.14
C GLN A 248 17.56 11.38 -9.10
N SER A 249 18.24 10.57 -9.89
CA SER A 249 17.66 9.61 -10.82
C SER A 249 18.78 8.62 -11.20
N PRO A 250 18.46 7.42 -11.71
CA PRO A 250 19.46 6.52 -12.28
C PRO A 250 19.83 6.89 -13.72
N GLN A 251 19.41 8.06 -14.22
CA GLN A 251 19.40 8.40 -15.65
C GLN A 251 20.76 8.20 -16.33
N LEU A 252 21.82 8.82 -15.79
CA LEU A 252 23.17 8.70 -16.36
C LEU A 252 23.66 7.25 -16.42
N TYR A 253 23.41 6.46 -15.38
CA TYR A 253 23.86 5.06 -15.33
C TYR A 253 23.10 4.16 -16.29
N LYS A 254 21.79 4.39 -16.50
CA LYS A 254 21.01 3.67 -17.51
C LYS A 254 21.57 3.93 -18.91
N GLN A 255 21.86 5.19 -19.23
CA GLN A 255 22.48 5.56 -20.51
C GLN A 255 23.87 4.93 -20.67
N MET A 256 24.70 4.93 -19.62
CA MET A 256 25.98 4.24 -19.64
C MET A 256 25.84 2.75 -19.92
N CYS A 257 24.78 2.10 -19.42
CA CYS A 257 24.48 0.71 -19.76
C CYS A 257 24.08 0.55 -21.23
N ILE A 258 23.22 1.43 -21.77
CA ILE A 258 22.90 1.42 -23.21
C ILE A 258 24.16 1.54 -24.07
N CYS A 259 25.05 2.48 -23.73
CA CYS A 259 26.33 2.66 -24.42
C CYS A 259 27.32 1.50 -24.21
N ALA A 260 27.05 0.61 -23.25
CA ALA A 260 27.80 -0.60 -22.97
C ALA A 260 27.13 -1.86 -23.53
N ASP A 261 26.38 -1.69 -24.63
CA ASP A 261 25.69 -2.75 -25.39
C ASP A 261 24.53 -3.45 -24.66
N PHE A 262 24.03 -2.91 -23.56
CA PHE A 262 22.78 -3.37 -22.97
C PHE A 262 21.61 -2.75 -23.73
N GLU A 263 21.08 -3.44 -24.75
CA GLU A 263 20.02 -2.89 -25.63
C GLU A 263 18.76 -2.43 -24.89
N LYS A 264 18.38 -3.12 -23.80
CA LYS A 264 17.15 -2.90 -23.05
C LYS A 264 17.41 -3.09 -21.57
N VAL A 265 17.26 -2.05 -20.77
CA VAL A 265 17.50 -2.10 -19.32
C VAL A 265 16.35 -1.50 -18.52
N PHE A 266 16.17 -2.01 -17.31
CA PHE A 266 15.30 -1.37 -16.32
C PHE A 266 15.92 -1.42 -14.94
N CYS A 267 15.49 -0.53 -14.05
CA CYS A 267 15.82 -0.65 -12.63
C CYS A 267 14.65 -0.20 -11.75
N ILE A 268 14.51 -0.87 -10.60
CA ILE A 268 13.61 -0.45 -9.53
C ILE A 268 14.46 -0.12 -8.30
N GLY A 269 14.46 1.12 -7.86
CA GLY A 269 15.31 1.53 -6.75
C GLY A 269 15.00 2.93 -6.20
N PRO A 270 15.67 3.32 -5.12
CA PRO A 270 15.42 4.62 -4.49
C PRO A 270 15.88 5.77 -5.38
N VAL A 271 15.12 6.85 -5.30
CA VAL A 271 15.27 8.13 -5.99
C VAL A 271 15.13 9.25 -4.95
N PHE A 272 15.99 10.27 -5.03
CA PHE A 272 16.06 11.33 -4.04
C PHE A 272 15.85 12.71 -4.66
N ARG A 273 14.89 13.48 -4.16
CA ARG A 273 14.66 14.88 -4.58
C ARG A 273 14.85 15.78 -3.38
N ALA A 274 15.83 16.69 -3.42
CA ALA A 274 16.10 17.60 -2.30
C ALA A 274 15.44 18.98 -2.46
N GLU A 275 14.40 19.06 -3.29
CA GLU A 275 13.52 20.23 -3.38
C GLU A 275 12.69 20.34 -2.09
N ASP A 276 12.60 21.55 -1.54
CA ASP A 276 11.79 21.83 -0.34
C ASP A 276 10.30 21.98 -0.72
N SER A 277 9.72 20.88 -1.19
CA SER A 277 8.33 20.81 -1.66
C SER A 277 7.51 19.94 -0.74
N ASN A 278 6.83 20.57 0.23
CA ASN A 278 5.93 19.88 1.15
C ASN A 278 4.49 19.92 0.61
N THR A 279 4.16 18.97 -0.27
CA THR A 279 2.81 18.83 -0.83
C THR A 279 2.33 17.38 -0.70
N HIS A 280 1.03 17.15 -0.87
CA HIS A 280 0.43 15.80 -0.83
C HIS A 280 0.91 14.84 -1.95
N ARG A 281 1.77 15.30 -2.88
CA ARG A 281 2.25 14.52 -4.03
C ARG A 281 3.77 14.33 -4.07
N HIS A 282 4.52 15.10 -3.29
CA HIS A 282 5.97 15.12 -3.36
C HIS A 282 6.58 14.46 -2.11
N LEU A 283 7.50 13.54 -2.35
CA LEU A 283 8.34 12.93 -1.32
C LEU A 283 9.80 13.20 -1.67
N THR A 284 10.62 13.42 -0.65
CA THR A 284 12.07 13.62 -0.82
C THR A 284 12.82 12.32 -1.12
N GLU A 285 12.25 11.17 -0.73
CA GLU A 285 12.69 9.83 -1.10
C GLU A 285 11.49 9.01 -1.59
N PHE A 286 11.63 8.38 -2.75
CA PHE A 286 10.63 7.47 -3.30
C PHE A 286 11.30 6.37 -4.13
N VAL A 287 10.53 5.39 -4.59
CA VAL A 287 11.01 4.30 -5.44
C VAL A 287 10.70 4.64 -6.90
N GLY A 288 11.75 4.78 -7.70
CA GLY A 288 11.66 4.89 -9.16
C GLY A 288 11.55 3.53 -9.82
N MET A 289 10.76 3.45 -10.89
CA MET A 289 10.73 2.35 -11.85
C MET A 289 11.14 2.92 -13.20
N ASP A 290 12.35 2.61 -13.62
CA ASP A 290 12.98 3.24 -14.76
C ASP A 290 13.20 2.24 -15.89
N ILE A 291 13.03 2.71 -17.12
CA ILE A 291 13.28 1.98 -18.37
C ILE A 291 14.26 2.80 -19.20
N GLU A 292 15.12 2.12 -19.95
CA GLU A 292 15.92 2.71 -21.03
C GLU A 292 16.08 1.63 -22.13
N MET A 293 15.94 2.01 -23.40
CA MET A 293 15.93 1.07 -24.53
C MET A 293 16.48 1.71 -25.80
N VAL A 294 17.33 0.97 -26.52
CA VAL A 294 17.72 1.27 -27.89
C VAL A 294 16.52 1.10 -28.82
N PHE A 295 16.31 2.06 -29.70
CA PHE A 295 15.33 2.00 -30.78
C PHE A 295 16.01 2.10 -32.14
N ASN A 296 15.33 1.70 -33.20
CA ASN A 296 15.94 1.59 -34.53
C ASN A 296 15.85 2.91 -35.30
N TYR A 297 14.62 3.41 -35.49
CA TYR A 297 14.36 4.52 -36.41
C TYR A 297 13.56 5.65 -35.76
N HIS A 298 12.67 5.34 -34.82
CA HIS A 298 11.82 6.35 -34.21
C HIS A 298 11.60 6.08 -32.72
N TYR A 299 11.70 7.13 -31.89
CA TYR A 299 11.49 7.01 -30.44
C TYR A 299 10.11 6.48 -30.06
N HIS A 300 9.11 6.56 -30.96
CA HIS A 300 7.80 5.93 -30.75
C HIS A 300 7.89 4.43 -30.47
N GLU A 301 8.94 3.74 -30.93
CA GLU A 301 9.21 2.35 -30.53
C GLU A 301 9.34 2.21 -28.99
N VAL A 302 10.00 3.18 -28.33
CA VAL A 302 10.14 3.23 -26.86
C VAL A 302 8.83 3.68 -26.21
N VAL A 303 8.13 4.64 -26.82
CA VAL A 303 6.84 5.15 -26.31
C VAL A 303 5.80 4.06 -26.22
N GLU A 304 5.64 3.32 -27.32
CA GLU A 304 4.67 2.24 -27.44
C GLU A 304 5.01 1.10 -26.48
N GLU A 305 6.31 0.83 -26.29
CA GLU A 305 6.79 -0.15 -25.31
C GLU A 305 6.47 0.24 -23.85
N ILE A 306 6.67 1.51 -23.50
CA ILE A 306 6.29 2.06 -22.18
C ILE A 306 4.78 2.03 -22.01
N ALA A 307 4.02 2.45 -23.03
CA ALA A 307 2.56 2.48 -23.00
C ALA A 307 1.98 1.07 -22.79
N ASP A 308 2.45 0.09 -23.57
CA ASP A 308 2.06 -1.30 -23.41
C ASP A 308 2.45 -1.82 -22.02
N THR A 309 3.65 -1.49 -21.52
CA THR A 309 4.06 -1.91 -20.15
C THR A 309 3.10 -1.41 -19.08
N LEU A 310 2.65 -0.15 -19.16
CA LEU A 310 1.66 0.38 -18.23
C LEU A 310 0.29 -0.30 -18.40
N VAL A 311 -0.16 -0.52 -19.63
CA VAL A 311 -1.39 -1.27 -19.93
C VAL A 311 -1.35 -2.68 -19.35
N GLN A 312 -0.25 -3.42 -19.52
CA GLN A 312 -0.10 -4.77 -18.95
C GLN A 312 -0.15 -4.75 -17.41
N ILE A 313 0.42 -3.72 -16.76
CA ILE A 313 0.29 -3.55 -15.31
C ILE A 313 -1.16 -3.31 -14.92
N PHE A 314 -1.89 -2.43 -15.62
CA PHE A 314 -3.30 -2.15 -15.32
C PHE A 314 -4.17 -3.41 -15.46
N LYS A 315 -3.99 -4.17 -16.53
CA LYS A 315 -4.67 -5.47 -16.74
C LYS A 315 -4.33 -6.46 -15.65
N GLY A 316 -3.03 -6.64 -15.36
CA GLY A 316 -2.58 -7.56 -14.32
C GLY A 316 -3.11 -7.22 -12.92
N LEU A 317 -3.26 -5.93 -12.60
CA LEU A 317 -3.89 -5.49 -11.35
C LEU A 317 -5.39 -5.82 -11.31
N GLN A 318 -6.12 -5.54 -12.39
CA GLN A 318 -7.56 -5.83 -12.49
C GLN A 318 -7.86 -7.33 -12.43
N GLU A 319 -6.98 -8.17 -13.00
CA GLU A 319 -7.13 -9.63 -13.00
C GLU A 319 -6.71 -10.29 -11.68
N ARG A 320 -5.53 -9.92 -11.15
CA ARG A 320 -4.88 -10.67 -10.06
C ARG A 320 -5.11 -10.08 -8.67
N PHE A 321 -5.49 -8.79 -8.56
CA PHE A 321 -5.56 -8.05 -7.29
C PHE A 321 -6.94 -7.44 -6.99
N GLN A 322 -8.00 -8.02 -7.55
CA GLN A 322 -9.35 -7.47 -7.37
C GLN A 322 -9.80 -7.46 -5.90
N THR A 323 -9.32 -8.40 -5.08
CA THR A 323 -9.62 -8.43 -3.64
C THR A 323 -9.05 -7.20 -2.94
N GLU A 324 -7.80 -6.85 -3.24
CA GLU A 324 -7.12 -5.67 -2.70
C GLU A 324 -7.76 -4.38 -3.20
N ILE A 325 -8.07 -4.28 -4.50
CA ILE A 325 -8.75 -3.11 -5.09
C ILE A 325 -10.09 -2.85 -4.37
N GLN A 326 -10.91 -3.89 -4.20
CA GLN A 326 -12.20 -3.75 -3.50
C GLN A 326 -12.02 -3.41 -2.02
N MET A 327 -10.95 -3.85 -1.37
CA MET A 327 -10.64 -3.49 0.01
C MET A 327 -10.32 -2.00 0.15
N VAL A 328 -9.50 -1.46 -0.76
CA VAL A 328 -9.18 -0.02 -0.80
C VAL A 328 -10.43 0.79 -1.12
N ASN A 329 -11.20 0.36 -2.12
CA ASN A 329 -12.42 1.03 -2.56
C ASN A 329 -13.49 1.19 -1.47
N LYS A 330 -13.53 0.27 -0.48
CA LYS A 330 -14.43 0.38 0.68
C LYS A 330 -14.12 1.57 1.57
N GLN A 331 -12.84 1.95 1.70
CA GLN A 331 -12.43 3.08 2.52
C GLN A 331 -12.28 4.36 1.70
N PHE A 332 -11.76 4.23 0.48
CA PHE A 332 -11.51 5.31 -0.48
C PHE A 332 -12.26 5.01 -1.77
N PRO A 333 -13.58 5.30 -1.85
CA PRO A 333 -14.38 5.03 -3.03
C PRO A 333 -13.79 5.71 -4.27
N CYS A 334 -13.56 4.93 -5.32
CA CYS A 334 -13.05 5.38 -6.60
C CYS A 334 -13.67 4.55 -7.73
N GLU A 335 -13.94 5.18 -8.87
CA GLU A 335 -14.37 4.46 -10.06
C GLU A 335 -13.24 3.53 -10.56
N PRO A 336 -13.58 2.37 -11.17
CA PRO A 336 -12.57 1.54 -11.81
C PRO A 336 -11.77 2.31 -12.85
N PHE A 337 -10.44 2.12 -12.83
CA PHE A 337 -9.52 2.79 -13.74
C PHE A 337 -9.77 2.37 -15.20
N LYS A 338 -9.92 3.36 -16.10
CA LYS A 338 -10.14 3.15 -17.53
C LYS A 338 -8.90 3.48 -18.35
N PHE A 339 -8.61 2.64 -19.34
CA PHE A 339 -7.54 2.84 -20.31
C PHE A 339 -7.96 2.28 -21.67
N LEU A 340 -7.33 2.75 -22.75
CA LEU A 340 -7.59 2.33 -24.12
C LEU A 340 -6.47 1.44 -24.67
N GLU A 341 -6.85 0.53 -25.57
CA GLU A 341 -5.96 -0.29 -26.39
C GLU A 341 -6.34 -0.09 -27.87
N PRO A 342 -5.53 0.63 -28.69
CA PRO A 342 -4.25 1.26 -28.35
C PRO A 342 -4.42 2.46 -27.40
N THR A 343 -3.37 2.78 -26.64
CA THR A 343 -3.35 3.92 -25.72
C THR A 343 -3.50 5.24 -26.47
N LEU A 344 -4.33 6.15 -25.94
CA LEU A 344 -4.51 7.47 -26.51
C LEU A 344 -3.20 8.27 -26.43
N ARG A 345 -2.79 8.83 -27.57
CA ARG A 345 -1.66 9.76 -27.68
C ARG A 345 -2.15 11.06 -28.30
N LEU A 346 -1.86 12.17 -27.61
CA LEU A 346 -2.12 13.54 -28.06
C LEU A 346 -0.79 14.26 -28.22
N GLU A 347 -0.65 15.12 -29.21
CA GLU A 347 0.48 16.07 -29.28
C GLU A 347 0.22 17.29 -28.38
N TYR A 348 1.28 17.96 -27.95
CA TYR A 348 1.20 19.13 -27.08
C TYR A 348 0.28 20.22 -27.63
N CYS A 349 0.34 20.46 -28.95
CA CYS A 349 -0.51 21.43 -29.63
C CYS A 349 -2.00 21.05 -29.58
N GLU A 350 -2.35 19.76 -29.63
CA GLU A 350 -3.72 19.28 -29.50
C GLU A 350 -4.24 19.49 -28.08
N ALA A 351 -3.40 19.23 -27.07
CA ALA A 351 -3.73 19.51 -25.67
C ALA A 351 -3.93 21.01 -25.41
N LEU A 352 -3.07 21.87 -25.95
CA LEU A 352 -3.25 23.32 -25.87
C LEU A 352 -4.55 23.77 -26.55
N ALA A 353 -4.90 23.20 -27.70
CA ALA A 353 -6.16 23.50 -28.36
C ALA A 353 -7.37 23.12 -27.48
N MET A 354 -7.34 21.94 -26.84
CA MET A 354 -8.38 21.52 -25.90
C MET A 354 -8.49 22.46 -24.68
N LEU A 355 -7.36 22.90 -24.12
CA LEU A 355 -7.34 23.83 -23.00
C LEU A 355 -7.84 25.23 -23.39
N ARG A 356 -7.47 25.72 -24.57
CA ARG A 356 -7.93 27.01 -25.12
C ARG A 356 -9.43 26.99 -25.41
N GLU A 357 -9.95 25.89 -25.95
CA GLU A 357 -11.40 25.69 -26.14
C GLU A 357 -12.15 25.70 -24.80
N ALA A 358 -11.52 25.19 -23.73
CA ALA A 358 -12.04 25.26 -22.36
C ALA A 358 -11.81 26.61 -21.65
N GLY A 359 -11.30 27.63 -22.36
CA GLY A 359 -11.13 29.00 -21.85
C GLY A 359 -9.84 29.27 -21.10
N ILE A 360 -8.81 28.42 -21.23
CA ILE A 360 -7.48 28.67 -20.67
C ILE A 360 -6.60 29.42 -21.68
N GLU A 361 -6.12 30.59 -21.28
CA GLU A 361 -5.08 31.33 -22.02
C GLU A 361 -3.71 30.78 -21.63
N MET A 362 -2.98 30.23 -22.60
CA MET A 362 -1.65 29.64 -22.40
C MET A 362 -0.82 29.78 -23.66
N GLY A 363 0.44 30.18 -23.54
CA GLY A 363 1.40 30.26 -24.64
C GLY A 363 1.79 28.89 -25.20
N ASP A 364 2.30 28.86 -26.44
CA ASP A 364 2.66 27.61 -27.13
C ASP A 364 3.87 26.88 -26.50
N GLU A 365 4.73 27.61 -25.79
CA GLU A 365 5.96 27.09 -25.17
C GLU A 365 5.92 27.03 -23.65
N GLU A 366 4.80 27.43 -23.03
CA GLU A 366 4.62 27.36 -21.58
C GLU A 366 4.49 25.91 -21.11
N ASP A 367 4.92 25.61 -19.88
CA ASP A 367 4.71 24.29 -19.26
C ASP A 367 3.31 24.17 -18.66
N LEU A 368 2.74 22.95 -18.63
CA LEU A 368 1.42 22.72 -18.04
C LEU A 368 1.49 22.87 -16.52
N SER A 369 0.81 23.89 -15.99
CA SER A 369 0.58 23.98 -14.56
C SER A 369 -0.27 22.79 -14.05
N THR A 370 -0.10 22.40 -12.78
CA THR A 370 -0.89 21.30 -12.20
C THR A 370 -2.41 21.46 -12.35
N PRO A 371 -3.01 22.66 -12.21
CA PRO A 371 -4.43 22.85 -12.54
C PRO A 371 -4.77 22.55 -14.01
N ASN A 372 -3.90 22.92 -14.95
CA ASN A 372 -4.10 22.67 -16.38
C ASN A 372 -3.96 21.18 -16.71
N GLU A 373 -3.02 20.45 -16.08
CA GLU A 373 -2.92 18.99 -16.22
C GLU A 373 -4.22 18.29 -15.78
N LYS A 374 -4.78 18.69 -14.63
CA LYS A 374 -6.05 18.14 -14.13
C LYS A 374 -7.22 18.46 -15.05
N LEU A 375 -7.29 19.70 -15.54
CA LEU A 375 -8.35 20.11 -16.46
C LEU A 375 -8.25 19.31 -17.77
N LEU A 376 -7.06 19.21 -18.35
CA LEU A 376 -6.83 18.41 -19.55
C LEU A 376 -7.23 16.94 -19.33
N GLY A 377 -6.86 16.35 -18.20
CA GLY A 377 -7.26 14.99 -17.84
C GLY A 377 -8.78 14.80 -17.79
N ARG A 378 -9.52 15.77 -17.25
CA ARG A 378 -11.00 15.76 -17.28
C ARG A 378 -11.55 15.87 -18.69
N LEU A 379 -11.03 16.77 -19.53
CA LEU A 379 -11.44 16.92 -20.92
C LEU A 379 -11.17 15.64 -21.74
N VAL A 380 -10.03 15.00 -21.51
CA VAL A 380 -9.69 13.72 -22.13
C VAL A 380 -10.64 12.61 -21.67
N LYS A 381 -10.94 12.54 -20.36
CA LYS A 381 -11.92 11.58 -19.84
C LYS A 381 -13.31 11.79 -20.42
N GLU A 382 -13.78 13.03 -20.50
CA GLU A 382 -15.10 13.37 -21.07
C GLU A 382 -15.18 13.03 -22.56
N LYS A 383 -14.11 13.25 -23.33
CA LYS A 383 -14.09 13.05 -24.78
C LYS A 383 -13.81 11.61 -25.21
N TYR A 384 -12.92 10.91 -24.50
CA TYR A 384 -12.38 9.60 -24.91
C TYR A 384 -12.64 8.47 -23.91
N ASP A 385 -13.26 8.75 -22.75
CA ASP A 385 -13.55 7.78 -21.68
C ASP A 385 -12.33 7.00 -21.18
N THR A 386 -11.19 7.68 -21.04
CA THR A 386 -9.93 7.11 -20.56
C THR A 386 -9.34 7.94 -19.43
N ASP A 387 -8.82 7.28 -18.39
CA ASP A 387 -8.06 7.90 -17.32
C ASP A 387 -6.55 7.91 -17.62
N PHE A 388 -6.11 7.17 -18.65
CA PHE A 388 -4.71 7.06 -19.10
C PHE A 388 -4.53 7.56 -20.54
N TYR A 389 -3.57 8.46 -20.73
CA TYR A 389 -3.16 8.93 -22.05
C TYR A 389 -1.72 9.45 -22.05
N ILE A 390 -1.19 9.64 -23.25
CA ILE A 390 0.17 10.08 -23.53
C ILE A 390 0.09 11.48 -24.14
N LEU A 391 0.90 12.41 -23.63
CA LEU A 391 1.08 13.73 -24.23
C LEU A 391 2.49 13.83 -24.83
N ASP A 392 2.58 13.87 -26.16
CA ASP A 392 3.80 13.85 -26.97
C ASP A 392 4.19 15.28 -27.43
N LYS A 393 5.41 15.46 -27.93
CA LYS A 393 5.88 16.69 -28.59
C LYS A 393 5.87 17.94 -27.71
N TYR A 394 6.39 17.84 -26.49
CA TYR A 394 6.47 18.99 -25.58
C TYR A 394 7.39 20.11 -26.09
N PRO A 395 7.25 21.34 -25.56
CA PRO A 395 8.20 22.42 -25.84
C PRO A 395 9.60 22.07 -25.34
N LEU A 396 10.65 22.37 -26.12
CA LEU A 396 12.04 22.07 -25.75
C LEU A 396 12.52 22.91 -24.56
N ALA A 397 12.07 24.16 -24.45
CA ALA A 397 12.51 25.12 -23.43
C ALA A 397 12.23 24.67 -21.99
N VAL A 398 11.23 23.81 -21.78
CA VAL A 398 10.80 23.36 -20.45
C VAL A 398 11.39 21.99 -20.07
N ARG A 399 12.34 21.48 -20.87
CA ARG A 399 12.88 20.12 -20.73
C ARG A 399 14.37 20.07 -20.42
N PRO A 400 14.85 18.98 -19.79
CA PRO A 400 16.26 18.86 -19.44
C PRO A 400 17.18 18.88 -20.67
N PHE A 401 18.43 19.32 -20.47
CA PHE A 401 19.43 19.51 -21.53
C PHE A 401 19.73 18.27 -22.39
N TYR A 402 19.49 17.06 -21.88
CA TYR A 402 19.75 15.81 -22.59
C TYR A 402 18.65 15.42 -23.59
N THR A 403 17.62 16.25 -23.73
CA THR A 403 16.44 16.02 -24.58
C THR A 403 16.71 16.26 -26.07
N MET A 404 16.37 15.30 -26.93
CA MET A 404 16.45 15.46 -28.39
C MET A 404 15.36 16.42 -28.93
N PRO A 405 15.73 17.48 -29.68
CA PRO A 405 14.81 18.37 -30.38
C PRO A 405 14.07 17.65 -31.49
N ASP A 406 12.86 18.11 -31.82
CA ASP A 406 12.14 17.60 -32.97
C ASP A 406 12.82 18.09 -34.27
N PRO A 407 13.14 17.20 -35.22
CA PRO A 407 13.84 17.57 -36.45
C PRO A 407 13.01 18.46 -37.39
N ARG A 408 11.68 18.47 -37.25
CA ARG A 408 10.74 19.27 -38.06
C ARG A 408 10.33 20.57 -37.37
N ASN A 409 10.39 20.61 -36.03
CA ASN A 409 10.04 21.78 -35.26
C ASN A 409 10.97 21.95 -34.03
N PRO A 410 12.06 22.73 -34.15
CA PRO A 410 13.12 22.79 -33.13
C PRO A 410 12.71 23.45 -31.80
N VAL A 411 11.55 24.11 -31.73
CA VAL A 411 10.96 24.59 -30.46
C VAL A 411 10.18 23.48 -29.71
N SER A 412 9.94 22.34 -30.35
CA SER A 412 9.38 21.13 -29.74
C SER A 412 10.44 20.03 -29.64
N ASN A 413 10.13 18.97 -28.91
CA ASN A 413 11.04 17.86 -28.66
C ASN A 413 10.38 16.50 -28.85
N LEU A 414 11.16 15.45 -28.62
CA LEU A 414 10.73 14.05 -28.66
C LEU A 414 10.51 13.52 -27.23
N ILE A 415 9.80 14.28 -26.39
CA ILE A 415 9.40 13.91 -25.02
C ILE A 415 7.92 13.61 -24.94
N LEU A 416 7.61 12.69 -24.02
CA LEU A 416 6.24 12.45 -23.60
C LEU A 416 6.08 12.65 -22.11
N ASN A 417 4.86 13.01 -21.71
CA ASN A 417 4.37 12.87 -20.36
C ASN A 417 3.24 11.84 -20.36
N ASN A 418 3.37 10.80 -19.54
CA ASN A 418 2.27 9.88 -19.26
C ASN A 418 1.41 10.48 -18.16
N LEU A 419 0.14 10.72 -18.49
CA LEU A 419 -0.83 11.33 -17.59
C LEU A 419 -1.85 10.26 -17.17
N SER A 420 -2.02 10.10 -15.86
CA SER A 420 -3.08 9.27 -15.26
C SER A 420 -3.92 10.14 -14.33
N TRP A 421 -5.24 10.18 -14.54
CA TRP A 421 -6.16 11.10 -13.86
C TRP A 421 -5.76 12.59 -13.97
N GLY A 422 -5.07 12.97 -15.06
CA GLY A 422 -4.55 14.34 -15.24
C GLY A 422 -3.35 14.67 -14.36
N TYR A 423 -2.56 13.67 -13.97
CA TYR A 423 -1.31 13.83 -13.23
C TYR A 423 -0.14 13.20 -13.94
N LEU A 424 1.00 13.89 -13.95
CA LEU A 424 2.27 13.35 -14.46
C LEU A 424 2.72 12.14 -13.64
N TYR A 425 2.87 11.00 -14.32
CA TYR A 425 3.36 9.74 -13.76
C TYR A 425 4.74 9.33 -14.29
N LEU A 426 5.05 9.67 -15.55
CA LEU A 426 6.31 9.34 -16.20
C LEU A 426 6.65 10.42 -17.25
N SER A 427 7.92 10.74 -17.42
CA SER A 427 8.41 11.72 -18.41
C SER A 427 9.53 11.13 -19.30
N PRO A 428 9.24 10.16 -20.20
CA PRO A 428 10.25 9.60 -21.10
C PRO A 428 10.67 10.57 -22.20
N CYS A 429 11.91 10.42 -22.70
CA CYS A 429 12.42 11.24 -23.80
C CYS A 429 13.44 10.51 -24.66
N GLN A 430 13.53 10.88 -25.94
CA GLN A 430 14.70 10.54 -26.74
C GLN A 430 15.89 11.39 -26.29
N LEU A 431 17.03 10.74 -26.11
CA LEU A 431 18.26 11.35 -25.63
C LEU A 431 19.28 11.53 -26.76
N TYR A 432 20.19 12.49 -26.60
CA TYR A 432 21.34 12.64 -27.50
C TYR A 432 22.24 11.40 -27.50
N ASN A 433 22.61 10.92 -28.69
CA ASN A 433 23.54 9.81 -28.89
C ASN A 433 24.90 10.24 -29.51
N GLY A 434 25.03 11.48 -29.96
CA GLY A 434 26.28 12.07 -30.48
C GLY A 434 26.95 13.02 -29.48
N ASN A 435 28.26 12.83 -29.23
CA ASN A 435 29.02 13.67 -28.29
C ASN A 435 29.03 15.16 -28.65
N ASN A 436 29.09 15.50 -29.94
CA ASN A 436 29.14 16.90 -30.37
C ASN A 436 27.82 17.63 -30.11
N ASP A 437 26.68 16.98 -30.37
CA ASP A 437 25.35 17.55 -30.19
C ASP A 437 24.97 17.67 -28.70
N PHE A 438 25.45 16.73 -27.87
CA PHE A 438 25.30 16.82 -26.41
C PHE A 438 26.08 17.98 -25.81
N HIS A 439 27.34 18.16 -26.21
CA HIS A 439 28.18 19.25 -25.72
C HIS A 439 27.69 20.64 -26.15
N SER A 440 27.08 20.77 -27.33
CA SER A 440 26.49 22.05 -27.76
C SER A 440 25.28 22.47 -26.94
N ASN A 441 24.53 21.53 -26.35
CA ASN A 441 23.35 21.83 -25.52
C ASN A 441 23.69 22.04 -24.04
N LEU A 442 24.88 21.64 -23.59
CA LEU A 442 25.39 21.93 -22.24
C LEU A 442 25.85 23.39 -22.06
N GLN A 443 25.94 24.18 -23.14
CA GLN A 443 26.48 25.55 -23.12
C GLN A 443 25.44 26.65 -22.83
N PHE A 444 24.24 26.31 -22.35
CA PHE A 444 23.20 27.28 -21.97
C PHE A 444 22.87 27.23 -20.48
#